data_AF-A0A1G3W6X8-F1
#
_entry.id   AF-A0A1G3W6X8-F1
#
_cell.length_a   1.000
_cell.length_b   1.000
_cell.length_c   1.000
_cell.angle_alpha   90.00
_cell.angle_beta   90.00
_cell.angle_gamma   90.00
#
_symmetry.space_group_name_H-M   'P 1'
#
loop_
_entity.id
_entity.type
_entity.pdbx_description
1 polymer ?
#
loop_
_entity_poly.entity_id
_entity_poly.type
_entity_poly.pdbx_seq_one_letter_code
_entity_poly.pdbx_strand_id
1 'polypeptide(L)'
;MTKEHILPKGTYFIGDPAMIFKKTKAGDDLIQALWKEFYKDMNSFQRLVMDNVVIYLTRTAEGDGFYGTVGTDTGTIGIIELNQIKHDERFKSEERLRGCYYIEVADTEKVWVEAFNIYFQSGYSIITNSDTIV
;
A
#
# COMPACT_ATOMS: atom_id res chain seq x y z
N MET A 1 -14.63 -13.22 4.45
CA MET A 1 -13.36 -13.93 4.18
C MET A 1 -12.24 -12.94 4.41
N THR A 2 -11.40 -13.18 5.42
CA THR A 2 -10.19 -12.39 5.67
C THR A 2 -9.27 -12.56 4.48
N LYS A 3 -8.86 -11.45 3.86
CA LYS A 3 -7.94 -11.46 2.72
C LYS A 3 -6.55 -11.19 3.31
N GLU A 4 -5.65 -12.16 3.18
CA GLU A 4 -4.32 -12.14 3.80
C GLU A 4 -3.25 -12.37 2.73
N HIS A 5 -2.08 -11.77 2.94
CA HIS A 5 -0.89 -11.94 2.12
C HIS A 5 0.34 -12.14 3.00
N ILE A 6 1.34 -12.81 2.44
CA ILE A 6 2.66 -12.94 3.05
C ILE A 6 3.61 -11.99 2.34
N LEU A 7 4.22 -11.09 3.11
CA LEU A 7 5.32 -10.24 2.67
C LEU A 7 6.63 -11.01 2.91
N PRO A 8 7.43 -11.30 1.88
CA PRO A 8 8.78 -11.86 2.09
C PRO A 8 9.73 -10.83 2.71
N LYS A 9 10.95 -11.27 3.01
CA LYS A 9 12.05 -10.41 3.46
C LYS A 9 12.25 -9.21 2.54
N GLY A 10 12.32 -8.01 3.12
CA GLY A 10 12.52 -6.78 2.36
C GLY A 10 12.17 -5.52 3.16
N THR A 11 12.37 -4.36 2.54
CA THR A 11 11.93 -3.08 3.10
C THR A 11 10.70 -2.61 2.35
N TYR A 12 9.63 -2.32 3.06
CA TYR A 12 8.35 -1.97 2.46
C TYR A 12 7.98 -0.52 2.71
N PHE A 13 7.51 0.14 1.65
CA PHE A 13 6.69 1.34 1.72
C PHE A 13 5.25 0.95 2.04
N ILE A 14 4.63 1.70 2.95
CA ILE A 14 3.20 1.60 3.26
C ILE A 14 2.60 3.01 3.28
N GLY A 15 1.68 3.29 2.36
CA GLY A 15 1.03 4.59 2.27
C GLY A 15 0.18 4.75 1.03
N ASP A 16 -0.24 5.98 0.74
CA ASP A 16 -0.94 6.27 -0.50
C ASP A 16 -0.04 5.88 -1.70
N PRO A 17 -0.46 4.91 -2.53
CA PRO A 17 0.36 4.47 -3.65
C PRO A 17 0.69 5.62 -4.60
N ALA A 18 -0.19 6.61 -4.79
CA ALA A 18 0.05 7.75 -5.68
C ALA A 18 1.27 8.60 -5.27
N MET A 19 1.66 8.56 -3.99
CA MET A 19 2.82 9.30 -3.51
C MET A 19 4.14 8.74 -4.02
N ILE A 20 4.21 7.42 -4.23
CA ILE A 20 5.45 6.74 -4.65
C ILE A 20 5.66 6.77 -6.17
N PHE A 21 4.61 6.97 -6.96
CA PHE A 21 4.76 7.20 -8.40
C PHE A 21 5.31 8.60 -8.67
N LYS A 22 6.20 8.71 -9.65
CA LYS A 22 6.69 9.98 -10.18
C LYS A 22 5.71 10.53 -11.20
N LYS A 23 5.50 11.85 -11.16
CA LYS A 23 4.68 12.60 -12.13
C LYS A 23 5.41 12.73 -13.48
N THR A 24 5.50 11.61 -14.18
CA THR A 24 6.07 11.46 -15.52
C THR A 24 5.06 10.70 -16.35
N LYS A 25 5.12 10.81 -17.68
CA LYS A 25 4.18 10.07 -18.54
C LYS A 25 4.15 8.56 -18.24
N ALA A 26 5.32 7.93 -18.08
CA ALA A 26 5.40 6.51 -17.78
C ALA A 26 4.87 6.15 -16.38
N GLY A 27 5.11 7.00 -15.38
CA GLY A 27 4.53 6.84 -14.03
C GLY A 27 3.02 7.03 -14.02
N ASP A 28 2.51 8.02 -14.75
CA ASP A 28 1.09 8.31 -14.90
C ASP A 28 0.37 7.18 -15.64
N ASP A 29 0.94 6.68 -16.74
CA ASP A 29 0.37 5.54 -17.48
C ASP A 29 0.29 4.28 -16.60
N LEU A 30 1.32 4.02 -15.78
CA LEU A 30 1.38 2.87 -14.87
C LEU A 30 0.35 2.97 -13.73
N ILE A 31 0.25 4.12 -13.07
CA ILE A 31 -0.72 4.29 -11.97
C ILE A 31 -2.16 4.24 -12.48
N GLN A 32 -2.43 4.75 -13.69
CA GLN A 32 -3.76 4.62 -14.30
C GLN A 32 -4.11 3.16 -14.61
N ALA A 33 -3.13 2.37 -15.07
CA ALA A 33 -3.31 0.93 -15.25
C ALA A 33 -3.57 0.21 -13.91
N LEU A 34 -2.84 0.59 -12.85
CA LEU A 34 -3.07 0.08 -11.50
C LEU A 34 -4.51 0.37 -11.04
N TRP A 35 -4.99 1.59 -11.20
CA TRP A 35 -6.35 1.97 -10.83
C TRP A 35 -7.41 1.19 -11.60
N LYS A 36 -7.22 1.05 -12.91
CA LYS A 36 -8.12 0.28 -13.76
C LYS A 36 -8.25 -1.18 -13.29
N GLU A 37 -7.17 -1.80 -12.82
CA GLU A 37 -7.20 -3.15 -12.27
C GLU A 37 -7.82 -3.17 -10.86
N PHE A 38 -7.39 -2.27 -9.97
CA PHE A 38 -7.88 -2.22 -8.60
C PHE A 38 -9.40 -2.03 -8.53
N TYR A 39 -9.96 -1.12 -9.33
CA TYR A 39 -11.40 -0.83 -9.31
C TYR A 39 -12.29 -1.96 -9.81
N LYS A 40 -11.74 -3.01 -10.43
CA LYS A 40 -12.52 -4.21 -10.78
C LYS A 40 -13.01 -4.97 -9.55
N ASP A 41 -12.28 -4.87 -8.43
CA ASP A 41 -12.63 -5.52 -7.16
C ASP A 41 -12.11 -4.73 -5.94
N MET A 42 -12.43 -3.44 -5.87
CA MET A 42 -11.88 -2.54 -4.84
C MET A 42 -12.21 -2.92 -3.39
N ASN A 43 -13.15 -3.86 -3.17
CA ASN A 43 -13.49 -4.37 -1.84
C ASN A 43 -12.62 -5.57 -1.41
N SER A 44 -11.61 -5.91 -2.23
CA SER A 44 -10.57 -6.88 -1.91
C SER A 44 -9.28 -6.25 -1.43
N PHE A 45 -8.59 -6.92 -0.51
CA PHE A 45 -7.17 -6.71 -0.31
C PHE A 45 -6.43 -7.43 -1.43
N GLN A 46 -6.09 -6.69 -2.48
CA GLN A 46 -5.57 -7.24 -3.72
C GLN A 46 -4.05 -7.35 -3.68
N ARG A 47 -3.52 -8.32 -4.43
CA ARG A 47 -2.11 -8.41 -4.82
C ARG A 47 -2.06 -8.25 -6.34
N LEU A 48 -1.68 -7.06 -6.80
CA LEU A 48 -1.56 -6.73 -8.22
C LEU A 48 -0.09 -6.81 -8.64
N VAL A 49 0.16 -7.26 -9.87
CA VAL A 49 1.50 -7.32 -10.45
C VAL A 49 1.50 -6.45 -11.69
N MET A 50 2.25 -5.35 -11.64
CA MET A 50 2.32 -4.35 -12.70
C MET A 50 3.78 -4.24 -13.14
N ASP A 51 4.10 -4.67 -14.37
CA ASP A 51 5.46 -4.63 -14.93
C ASP A 51 6.53 -5.17 -13.96
N ASN A 52 6.27 -6.35 -13.39
CA ASN A 52 7.10 -7.05 -12.39
C ASN A 52 7.15 -6.41 -10.99
N VAL A 53 6.39 -5.35 -10.73
CA VAL A 53 6.23 -4.77 -9.39
C VAL A 53 4.98 -5.35 -8.74
N VAL A 54 5.16 -6.00 -7.59
CA VAL A 54 4.07 -6.48 -6.74
C VAL A 54 3.58 -5.33 -5.86
N ILE A 55 2.29 -5.03 -5.95
CA ILE A 55 1.61 -3.98 -5.20
C ILE A 55 0.45 -4.62 -4.45
N TYR A 56 0.51 -4.61 -3.12
CA TYR A 56 -0.65 -4.99 -2.30
C TYR A 56 -1.47 -3.73 -2.04
N LEU A 57 -2.78 -3.80 -2.27
CA LEU A 57 -3.61 -2.59 -2.29
C LEU A 57 -4.99 -2.86 -1.68
N THR A 58 -5.44 -1.93 -0.87
CA THR A 58 -6.80 -1.94 -0.31
C THR A 58 -7.34 -0.52 -0.18
N ARG A 59 -8.67 -0.40 -0.14
CA ARG A 59 -9.35 0.86 0.16
C ARG A 59 -9.47 1.06 1.67
N THR A 60 -9.55 2.30 2.08
CA THR A 60 -9.92 2.66 3.46
C THR A 60 -11.44 2.59 3.64
N ALA A 61 -11.91 2.55 4.88
CA ALA A 61 -13.34 2.67 5.18
C ALA A 61 -13.87 4.08 4.88
N GLU A 62 -13.19 5.11 5.40
CA GLU A 62 -13.64 6.51 5.40
C GLU A 62 -13.15 7.33 4.18
N GLY A 63 -12.38 6.73 3.28
CA GLY A 63 -11.76 7.43 2.15
C GLY A 63 -10.49 8.18 2.55
N ASP A 64 -10.38 9.43 2.14
CA ASP A 64 -9.19 10.26 2.37
C ASP A 64 -9.00 10.59 3.85
N GLY A 65 -7.76 10.67 4.31
CA GLY A 65 -7.50 10.97 5.71
C GLY A 65 -6.10 10.58 6.19
N PHE A 66 -5.94 10.64 7.51
CA PHE A 66 -4.72 10.27 8.22
C PHE A 66 -5.01 9.19 9.26
N TYR A 67 -4.37 8.03 9.12
CA TYR A 67 -4.60 6.82 9.88
C TYR A 67 -3.32 6.44 10.62
N GLY A 68 -3.19 6.87 11.87
CA GLY A 68 -1.95 6.72 12.63
C GLY A 68 -0.85 7.60 12.04
N THR A 69 0.12 7.01 11.34
CA THR A 69 1.21 7.72 10.64
C THR A 69 1.04 7.74 9.12
N VAL A 70 -0.01 7.10 8.59
CA VAL A 70 -0.23 6.90 7.16
C VAL A 70 -1.32 7.82 6.66
N GLY A 71 -0.99 8.70 5.71
CA GLY A 71 -1.94 9.56 5.02
C GLY A 71 -2.32 9.02 3.64
N THR A 72 -3.54 9.31 3.21
CA THR A 72 -4.01 9.05 1.85
C THR A 72 -4.96 10.14 1.36
N ASP A 73 -4.80 10.50 0.08
CA ASP A 73 -5.65 11.42 -0.71
C ASP A 73 -6.39 10.68 -1.83
N THR A 74 -6.16 9.36 -1.95
CA THR A 74 -6.84 8.48 -2.90
C THR A 74 -7.86 7.54 -2.25
N GLY A 75 -8.03 7.61 -0.92
CA GLY A 75 -8.75 6.61 -0.14
C GLY A 75 -8.18 5.19 -0.23
N THR A 76 -6.89 5.04 -0.57
CA THR A 76 -6.25 3.72 -0.72
C THR A 76 -4.91 3.64 -0.01
N ILE A 77 -4.57 2.44 0.45
CA ILE A 77 -3.27 2.15 1.08
C ILE A 77 -2.59 1.03 0.30
N GLY A 78 -1.41 1.35 -0.22
CA GLY A 78 -0.53 0.45 -0.92
C GLY A 78 0.62 -0.04 -0.04
N ILE A 79 1.04 -1.28 -0.25
CA ILE A 79 2.24 -1.88 0.33
C ILE A 79 3.13 -2.34 -0.83
N ILE A 80 4.35 -1.82 -0.91
CA ILE A 80 5.28 -2.05 -2.03
C ILE A 80 6.68 -2.29 -1.45
N GLU A 81 7.37 -3.33 -1.91
CA GLU A 81 8.77 -3.57 -1.51
C GLU A 81 9.68 -2.63 -2.31
N LEU A 82 10.57 -1.92 -1.62
CA LEU A 82 11.35 -0.84 -2.18
C LEU A 82 12.44 -1.30 -3.15
N ASN A 83 13.03 -2.49 -2.96
CA ASN A 83 14.05 -2.99 -3.90
C ASN A 83 13.46 -3.32 -5.28
N GLN A 84 12.20 -3.76 -5.36
CA GLN A 84 11.49 -3.97 -6.64
C GLN A 84 11.48 -2.72 -7.51
N ILE A 85 11.45 -1.53 -6.89
CA ILE A 85 11.30 -0.23 -7.57
C ILE A 85 12.54 0.65 -7.48
N LYS A 86 13.63 0.18 -6.86
CA LYS A 86 14.82 0.99 -6.55
C LYS A 86 15.40 1.69 -7.77
N HIS A 87 15.46 1.01 -8.90
CA HIS A 87 16.04 1.52 -10.15
C HIS A 87 14.98 1.80 -11.22
N ASP A 88 13.71 1.81 -10.83
CA ASP A 88 12.62 2.09 -11.75
C ASP A 88 12.36 3.60 -11.79
N GLU A 89 12.57 4.20 -12.97
CA GLU A 89 12.43 5.64 -13.20
C GLU A 89 11.02 6.16 -12.93
N ARG A 90 10.01 5.28 -12.85
CA ARG A 90 8.60 5.60 -12.59
C ARG A 90 8.31 5.84 -11.11
N PHE A 91 9.23 5.51 -10.19
CA PHE A 91 9.00 5.55 -8.74
C PHE A 91 9.99 6.43 -7.96
N LYS A 92 9.56 6.94 -6.81
CA LYS A 92 10.37 7.67 -5.80
C LYS A 92 10.92 6.71 -4.75
N SER A 93 11.76 5.78 -5.17
CA SER A 93 12.26 4.68 -4.33
C SER A 93 13.28 5.08 -3.26
N GLU A 94 14.02 6.18 -3.45
CA GLU A 94 15.09 6.63 -2.54
C GLU A 94 14.62 7.67 -1.52
N GLU A 95 13.36 8.11 -1.60
CA GLU A 95 12.82 9.16 -0.76
C GLU A 95 12.02 8.58 0.40
N ARG A 96 12.31 9.01 1.64
CA ARG A 96 11.38 8.82 2.76
C ARG A 96 10.26 9.85 2.68
N LEU A 97 9.16 9.44 2.07
CA LEU A 97 7.96 10.26 1.91
C LEU A 97 7.24 10.46 3.26
N ARG A 98 6.81 11.70 3.53
CA ARG A 98 6.02 12.06 4.71
C ARG A 98 4.61 11.47 4.60
N GLY A 99 4.01 11.08 5.72
CA GLY A 99 2.69 10.44 5.72
C GLY A 99 2.72 9.00 5.24
N CYS A 100 3.88 8.37 5.24
CA CYS A 100 4.05 6.96 4.88
C CYS A 100 4.81 6.24 6.00
N TYR A 101 4.49 4.97 6.18
CA TYR A 101 5.16 4.10 7.12
C TYR A 101 6.11 3.16 6.37
N TYR A 102 7.19 2.76 7.02
CA TYR A 102 8.19 1.88 6.45
C TYR A 102 8.52 0.77 7.43
N ILE A 103 8.45 -0.46 6.96
CA ILE A 103 8.82 -1.65 7.75
C ILE A 103 9.98 -2.39 7.10
N GLU A 104 10.81 -2.99 7.94
CA GLU A 104 11.79 -3.98 7.53
C GLU A 104 11.28 -5.36 7.96
N VAL A 105 11.07 -6.23 7.00
CA VAL A 105 10.66 -7.63 7.21
C VAL A 105 11.93 -8.47 7.19
N ALA A 106 12.27 -9.09 8.32
CA ALA A 106 13.50 -9.87 8.45
C ALA A 106 13.44 -11.25 7.78
N ASP A 107 12.25 -11.87 7.74
CA ASP A 107 12.01 -13.18 7.13
C ASP A 107 10.67 -13.20 6.36
N THR A 108 9.56 -13.29 7.08
CA THR A 108 8.21 -13.14 6.52
C THR A 108 7.34 -12.33 7.46
N GLU A 109 6.38 -11.61 6.89
CA GLU A 109 5.38 -10.85 7.62
C GLU A 109 4.01 -11.14 7.05
N LYS A 110 3.12 -11.70 7.85
CA LYS A 110 1.71 -11.85 7.46
C LYS A 110 1.00 -10.51 7.62
N VAL A 111 0.30 -10.09 6.57
CA VAL A 111 -0.55 -8.91 6.55
C VAL A 111 -1.97 -9.31 6.16
N TRP A 112 -2.97 -8.76 6.83
CA TRP A 112 -4.37 -9.05 6.51
C TRP A 112 -5.25 -7.80 6.67
N VAL A 113 -6.38 -7.84 5.97
CA VAL A 113 -7.41 -6.81 6.09
C VAL A 113 -8.66 -7.41 6.73
N GLU A 114 -9.13 -6.78 7.78
CA GLU A 114 -10.39 -7.09 8.45
C GLU A 114 -11.16 -5.80 8.71
N ALA A 115 -12.41 -5.75 8.22
CA ALA A 115 -13.24 -4.56 8.25
C ALA A 115 -12.47 -3.29 7.82
N PHE A 116 -11.79 -3.32 6.66
CA PHE A 116 -10.96 -2.21 6.12
C PHE A 116 -9.71 -1.82 6.94
N ASN A 117 -9.52 -2.34 8.15
CA ASN A 117 -8.30 -2.15 8.92
C ASN A 117 -7.22 -3.10 8.43
N ILE A 118 -5.97 -2.63 8.39
CA ILE A 118 -4.80 -3.40 7.97
C ILE A 118 -4.04 -3.81 9.22
N TYR A 119 -3.71 -5.09 9.33
CA TYR A 119 -3.00 -5.64 10.47
C TYR A 119 -1.77 -6.41 10.01
N PHE A 120 -0.72 -6.31 10.81
CA PHE A 120 0.56 -6.95 10.60
C PHE A 120 0.82 -7.90 11.77
N GLN A 121 1.36 -9.08 11.49
CA GLN A 121 1.69 -10.11 12.49
C GLN A 121 2.62 -9.59 13.59
N SER A 122 3.51 -8.66 13.24
CA SER A 122 4.41 -7.92 14.13
C SER A 122 3.70 -7.01 15.14
N GLY A 123 2.38 -6.81 15.02
CA GLY A 123 1.56 -6.01 15.92
C GLY A 123 1.34 -4.56 15.45
N TYR A 124 1.92 -4.15 14.31
CA TYR A 124 1.56 -2.89 13.67
C TYR A 124 0.16 -2.98 13.05
N SER A 125 -0.58 -1.87 13.06
CA SER A 125 -1.91 -1.81 12.46
C SER A 125 -2.20 -0.42 11.91
N ILE A 126 -2.99 -0.37 10.83
CA ILE A 126 -3.56 0.85 10.28
C ILE A 126 -5.08 0.75 10.41
N ILE A 127 -5.62 1.52 11.33
CA ILE A 127 -7.05 1.55 11.63
C ILE A 127 -7.68 2.64 10.78
N THR A 128 -8.55 2.25 9.84
CA THR A 128 -9.16 3.18 8.88
C THR A 128 -10.61 3.50 9.17
N ASN A 129 -11.20 2.84 10.18
CA ASN A 129 -12.60 3.00 10.54
C ASN A 129 -12.74 3.98 11.70
N SER A 130 -13.75 4.85 11.64
CA SER A 130 -14.10 5.76 12.72
C SER A 130 -14.76 5.09 13.93
N ASP A 131 -15.29 3.87 13.76
CA ASP A 131 -15.97 3.10 14.83
C ASP A 131 -15.04 2.57 15.94
N THR A 132 -13.73 2.73 15.77
CA THR A 132 -12.72 2.35 16.78
C THR A 132 -12.57 3.49 17.79
N ILE A 133 -13.63 3.75 18.56
CA ILE A 133 -13.55 4.59 19.77
C ILE A 133 -12.65 3.82 20.74
N VAL A 134 -11.48 4.40 21.05
CA VAL A 134 -10.58 3.96 22.13
C VAL A 134 -11.23 4.21 23.48
#